data_AF-A0A0R3TFG5-F1
#
_entry.id   AF-A0A0R3TFG5-F1
#
_cell.length_a   1.000
_cell.length_b   1.000
_cell.length_c   1.000
_cell.angle_alpha   90.00
_cell.angle_beta   90.00
_cell.angle_gamma   90.00
#
_symmetry.space_group_name_H-M   'P 1'
#
loop_
_entity.id
_entity.type
_entity.pdbx_description
1 polymer ?
#
loop_
_entity_poly.entity_id
_entity_poly.type
_entity_poly.pdbx_seq_one_letter_code
_entity_poly.pdbx_strand_id
1 'polypeptide(L)'
;MIHFIISGFLASEFQVLYLGAFDVFSSNGTNAVSSAMDTLFRMQNSHLRPIVVSFRVSPDGVTLTDLHCRQFLRRHFGADSFLYIGVDPYGRTLMENDPGTVNTDGRK
;
A
#
# COMPACT_ATOMS: atom_id res chain seq x y z
N MET A 1 -5.53 40.52 13.10
CA MET A 1 -5.44 39.10 13.53
C MET A 1 -5.88 38.25 12.35
N ILE A 2 -4.94 37.67 11.61
CA ILE A 2 -5.24 36.94 10.38
C ILE A 2 -5.66 35.52 10.78
N HIS A 3 -6.96 35.23 10.69
CA HIS A 3 -7.47 33.87 10.84
C HIS A 3 -7.17 33.11 9.55
N PHE A 4 -6.09 32.34 9.53
CA PHE A 4 -5.93 31.26 8.56
C PHE A 4 -6.83 30.11 8.99
N ILE A 5 -8.09 30.15 8.58
CA ILE A 5 -8.88 28.92 8.50
C ILE A 5 -8.38 28.24 7.22
N ILE A 6 -7.51 27.25 7.35
CA ILE A 6 -7.20 26.33 6.24
C ILE A 6 -8.46 25.48 6.03
N SER A 7 -9.47 26.08 5.40
CA SER A 7 -10.64 25.38 4.87
C SER A 7 -10.21 24.75 3.56
N GLY A 8 -9.45 23.68 3.64
CA GLY A 8 -8.91 23.03 2.47
C GLY A 8 -8.18 21.77 2.87
N PHE A 9 -8.94 20.75 3.26
CA PHE A 9 -8.44 19.38 3.14
C PHE A 9 -8.26 19.14 1.64
N LEU A 10 -7.08 19.46 1.12
CA LEU A 10 -6.66 19.11 -0.23
C LEU A 10 -6.78 17.60 -0.30
N ALA A 11 -7.78 17.11 -1.01
CA ALA A 11 -7.88 15.69 -1.29
C ALA A 11 -6.58 15.30 -2.02
N SER A 12 -5.69 14.61 -1.31
CA SER A 12 -4.43 14.15 -1.88
C SER A 12 -4.76 12.93 -2.73
N GLU A 13 -4.35 13.00 -3.99
CA GLU A 13 -4.50 11.91 -4.93
C GLU A 13 -3.12 11.56 -5.48
N PHE A 14 -2.72 10.31 -5.32
CA PHE A 14 -1.42 9.82 -5.76
C PHE A 14 -1.53 8.37 -6.20
N GLN A 15 -0.58 7.93 -7.04
CA GLN A 15 -0.58 6.58 -7.56
C GLN A 15 0.16 5.64 -6.62
N VAL A 16 -0.44 4.48 -6.36
CA VAL A 16 0.17 3.42 -5.55
C VAL A 16 0.01 2.06 -6.21
N LEU A 17 0.88 1.13 -5.84
CA LEU A 17 0.75 -0.25 -6.22
C LEU A 17 -0.17 -0.97 -5.23
N TYR A 18 -1.35 -1.39 -5.69
CA TYR A 18 -2.27 -2.20 -4.89
C TYR A 18 -1.89 -3.68 -5.02
N LEU A 19 -1.60 -4.29 -3.88
CA LEU A 19 -1.06 -5.65 -3.78
C LEU A 19 -2.13 -6.70 -3.47
N GLY A 20 -3.28 -6.27 -2.97
CA GLY A 20 -4.39 -7.13 -2.60
C GLY A 20 -5.09 -6.69 -1.32
N ALA A 21 -6.13 -7.44 -0.95
CA ALA A 21 -6.78 -7.36 0.35
C ALA A 21 -6.68 -8.74 0.98
N PHE A 22 -6.24 -8.80 2.24
CA PHE A 22 -6.00 -10.04 2.97
C PHE A 22 -6.74 -10.00 4.29
N ASP A 23 -7.41 -11.08 4.63
CA ASP A 23 -8.09 -11.20 5.90
C ASP A 23 -7.09 -11.50 7.02
N VAL A 24 -7.20 -10.74 8.11
CA VAL A 24 -6.34 -10.81 9.30
C VAL A 24 -7.20 -11.15 10.51
N PHE A 25 -7.61 -12.42 10.60
CA PHE A 25 -8.71 -12.90 11.47
C PHE A 25 -8.52 -12.76 12.99
N SER A 26 -7.38 -12.28 13.49
CA SER A 26 -7.17 -12.04 14.94
C SER A 26 -6.03 -11.05 15.25
N SER A 27 -5.43 -10.46 14.23
CA SER A 27 -4.24 -9.61 14.39
C SER A 27 -4.67 -8.15 14.39
N ASN A 28 -4.26 -7.39 15.40
CA ASN A 28 -4.53 -5.96 15.51
C ASN A 28 -3.25 -5.14 15.32
N GLY A 29 -3.41 -3.88 14.91
CA GLY A 29 -2.31 -2.95 14.78
C GLY A 29 -1.19 -3.46 13.86
N THR A 30 0.05 -3.32 14.34
CA THR A 30 1.27 -3.72 13.64
C THR A 30 1.33 -5.22 13.30
N ASN A 31 0.75 -6.08 14.14
CA ASN A 31 0.72 -7.53 13.89
C ASN A 31 -0.19 -7.88 12.70
N ALA A 32 -1.25 -7.10 12.49
CA ALA A 32 -2.13 -7.24 11.33
C ALA A 32 -1.36 -6.99 10.04
N VAL A 33 -0.57 -5.91 10.00
CA VAL A 33 0.27 -5.57 8.85
C VAL A 33 1.30 -6.67 8.59
N SER A 34 2.02 -7.12 9.62
CA SER A 34 2.99 -8.22 9.47
C SER A 34 2.34 -9.49 8.89
N SER A 35 1.18 -9.89 9.43
CA SER A 35 0.48 -11.11 9.00
C SER A 35 -0.04 -11.00 7.57
N ALA A 36 -0.54 -9.83 7.16
CA ALA A 36 -0.95 -9.59 5.78
C ALA A 36 0.25 -9.68 4.83
N MET A 37 1.39 -9.12 5.22
CA MET A 37 2.64 -9.21 4.47
C MET A 37 3.17 -10.65 4.39
N ASP A 38 3.09 -11.45 5.46
CA ASP A 38 3.48 -12.87 5.41
C ASP A 38 2.66 -13.65 4.38
N THR A 39 1.34 -13.44 4.38
CA THR A 39 0.43 -14.04 3.40
C THR A 39 0.77 -13.57 1.98
N LEU A 40 1.05 -12.29 1.80
CA LEU A 40 1.45 -11.70 0.54
C LEU A 40 2.74 -12.33 -0.01
N PHE A 41 3.80 -12.45 0.80
CA PHE A 41 5.07 -13.07 0.39
C PHE A 41 4.89 -14.56 0.04
N ARG A 42 4.03 -15.29 0.75
CA ARG A 42 3.70 -16.68 0.40
C ARG A 42 3.05 -16.80 -0.98
N MET A 43 2.24 -15.81 -1.39
CA MET A 43 1.55 -15.79 -2.68
C MET A 43 2.37 -15.16 -3.82
N GLN A 44 3.49 -14.50 -3.51
CA GLN A 44 4.32 -13.78 -4.47
C GLN A 44 4.78 -14.66 -5.64
N ASN A 45 5.04 -15.94 -5.40
CA ASN A 45 5.61 -16.83 -6.40
C ASN A 45 4.63 -17.32 -7.48
N SER A 46 3.32 -17.11 -7.34
CA SER A 46 2.37 -17.75 -8.27
C SER A 46 1.06 -17.01 -8.56
N HIS A 47 0.56 -16.13 -7.68
CA HIS A 47 -0.79 -15.58 -7.83
C HIS A 47 -0.91 -14.07 -7.65
N LEU A 48 0.18 -13.38 -7.30
CA LEU A 48 0.15 -11.94 -7.09
C LEU A 48 -0.03 -11.21 -8.42
N ARG A 49 -1.12 -10.45 -8.55
CA ARG A 49 -1.36 -9.52 -9.68
C ARG A 49 -1.46 -8.09 -9.18
N PRO A 50 -0.32 -7.42 -8.92
CA PRO A 50 -0.32 -6.01 -8.55
C PRO A 50 -0.97 -5.16 -9.64
N ILE A 51 -1.73 -4.14 -9.22
CA ILE A 51 -2.32 -3.15 -10.13
C ILE A 51 -1.98 -1.74 -9.65
N VAL A 52 -1.82 -0.82 -10.59
CA VAL A 52 -1.62 0.60 -10.26
C VAL A 52 -2.99 1.23 -10.07
N VAL A 53 -3.19 1.81 -8.89
CA VAL A 53 -4.44 2.46 -8.52
C VAL A 53 -4.18 3.93 -8.18
N SER A 54 -5.14 4.79 -8.48
CA SER A 54 -5.20 6.11 -7.89
C SER A 54 -5.74 5.99 -6.47
N PHE A 55 -4.95 6.45 -5.50
CA PHE A 55 -5.26 6.49 -4.08
C PHE A 55 -5.62 7.91 -3.68
N ARG A 56 -6.90 8.13 -3.36
CA ARG A 56 -7.42 9.43 -2.95
C ARG A 56 -7.83 9.41 -1.49
N VAL A 57 -7.30 10.33 -0.70
CA VAL A 57 -7.69 10.54 0.70
C VAL A 57 -8.64 11.73 0.80
N SER A 58 -9.71 11.57 1.57
CA SER A 58 -10.71 12.59 1.85
C SER A 58 -11.20 12.47 3.30
N PRO A 59 -11.89 13.48 3.86
CA PRO A 59 -12.48 13.38 5.19
C PRO A 59 -13.48 12.23 5.32
N ASP A 60 -14.18 11.90 4.22
CA ASP A 60 -15.15 10.80 4.16
C ASP A 60 -14.47 9.42 4.12
N GLY A 61 -13.15 9.37 3.89
CA GLY A 61 -12.35 8.15 3.85
C GLY A 61 -11.44 8.06 2.62
N VAL A 62 -11.14 6.83 2.19
CA VAL A 62 -10.20 6.53 1.11
C VAL A 62 -10.96 5.99 -0.10
N THR A 63 -10.56 6.45 -1.29
CA THR A 63 -11.04 5.92 -2.56
C THR A 63 -9.87 5.35 -3.35
N LEU A 64 -10.02 4.11 -3.82
CA LEU A 64 -9.12 3.47 -4.77
C LEU A 64 -9.79 3.40 -6.13
N THR A 65 -9.10 3.86 -7.17
CA THR A 65 -9.55 3.73 -8.57
C THR A 65 -8.50 2.98 -9.35
N ASP A 66 -8.84 1.82 -9.90
CA ASP A 66 -7.92 1.06 -10.76
C ASP A 66 -7.78 1.80 -12.10
N LEU A 67 -6.56 2.22 -12.42
CA LEU A 67 -6.30 3.01 -13.63
C LEU A 67 -6.52 2.20 -14.92
N HIS A 68 -6.40 0.88 -14.83
CA HIS A 68 -6.51 -0.03 -15.97
C HIS A 68 -7.76 -0.91 -15.89
N CYS A 69 -8.60 -0.74 -14.85
CA CYS A 69 -9.82 -1.52 -14.63
C CYS A 69 -9.61 -3.04 -14.72
N ARG A 70 -8.49 -3.56 -14.21
CA ARG A 70 -8.10 -4.98 -14.31
C ARG A 70 -8.70 -5.84 -13.20
N GLN A 71 -8.93 -5.29 -12.01
CA GLN A 71 -9.53 -6.04 -10.89
C GLN A 71 -10.83 -5.42 -10.37
N PHE A 72 -10.94 -4.10 -10.38
CA PHE A 72 -12.13 -3.36 -9.98
C PHE A 72 -12.17 -2.02 -10.69
N LEU A 73 -13.30 -1.32 -10.71
CA LEU A 73 -13.36 0.04 -11.24
C LEU A 73 -13.01 1.07 -10.15
N ARG A 74 -13.74 1.00 -9.03
CA ARG A 74 -13.58 1.91 -7.89
C ARG A 74 -14.00 1.22 -6.59
N ARG A 75 -13.25 1.46 -5.50
CA ARG A 75 -13.62 1.04 -4.13
C ARG A 75 -13.53 2.25 -3.20
N HIS A 76 -14.52 2.42 -2.35
CA HIS A 76 -14.55 3.45 -1.32
C HIS A 76 -14.62 2.80 0.05
N PHE A 77 -13.72 3.21 0.94
CA PHE A 77 -13.67 2.79 2.34
C PHE A 77 -13.95 4.03 3.18
N GLY A 78 -15.03 3.99 3.96
CA GLY A 78 -15.40 5.10 4.85
C GLY A 78 -14.35 5.31 5.94
N ALA A 79 -14.24 6.53 6.46
CA ALA A 79 -13.30 6.85 7.53
C ALA A 79 -13.43 5.91 8.75
N ASP A 80 -14.66 5.54 9.12
CA ASP A 80 -14.95 4.66 10.25
C ASP A 80 -14.51 3.19 10.03
N SER A 81 -14.18 2.81 8.79
CA SER A 81 -13.70 1.46 8.47
C SER A 81 -12.22 1.24 8.79
N PHE A 82 -11.46 2.32 9.04
CA PHE A 82 -10.02 2.26 9.27
C PHE A 82 -9.71 2.09 10.76
N LEU A 83 -9.32 0.88 11.15
CA LEU A 83 -8.89 0.59 12.52
C LEU A 83 -7.39 0.85 12.75
N TYR A 84 -6.58 0.66 11.71
CA TYR A 84 -5.13 0.84 11.78
C TYR A 84 -4.53 1.08 10.39
N ILE A 85 -3.55 1.99 10.31
CA ILE A 85 -2.73 2.22 9.12
C ILE A 85 -1.28 2.29 9.60
N GLY A 86 -0.41 1.52 8.97
CA GLY A 86 1.01 1.50 9.32
C GLY A 86 1.86 0.89 8.21
N VAL A 87 3.16 1.03 8.37
CA VAL A 87 4.16 0.40 7.51
C VAL A 87 4.52 -0.99 8.04
N ASP A 88 5.08 -1.85 7.19
CA ASP A 88 5.56 -3.16 7.62
C ASP A 88 6.64 -3.00 8.72
N PRO A 89 6.47 -3.58 9.91
CA PRO A 89 7.44 -3.45 11.01
C PRO A 89 8.82 -4.01 10.67
N TYR A 90 8.90 -4.95 9.71
CA TYR A 90 10.14 -5.58 9.30
C TYR A 90 10.79 -4.91 8.09
N GLY A 91 10.20 -3.83 7.56
CA GLY A 91 10.76 -3.07 6.43
C GLY A 91 10.94 -3.89 5.14
N ARG A 92 10.13 -4.93 4.94
CA ARG A 92 10.28 -5.82 3.78
C ARG A 92 9.84 -5.10 2.50
N THR A 93 10.59 -5.30 1.43
CA THR A 93 10.30 -4.75 0.10
C THR A 93 9.85 -5.85 -0.84
N LEU A 94 8.75 -5.61 -1.55
CA LEU A 94 8.34 -6.44 -2.66
C LEU A 94 9.09 -5.94 -3.90
N MET A 95 9.65 -6.87 -4.67
CA MET A 95 10.67 -6.63 -5.70
C MET A 95 12.07 -6.50 -5.09
N GLU A 96 12.78 -7.61 -5.04
CA GLU A 96 14.24 -7.57 -5.08
C GLU A 96 14.60 -6.93 -6.43
N ASN A 97 15.15 -5.71 -6.39
CA ASN A 97 16.06 -5.36 -7.46
C ASN A 97 17.19 -6.38 -7.28
N ASP A 98 17.34 -7.30 -8.21
CA ASP A 98 18.53 -8.14 -8.30
C ASP A 98 19.59 -7.21 -8.93
N PRO A 99 20.49 -6.52 -8.17
CA PRO A 99 21.71 -6.03 -8.79
C PRO A 99 22.54 -7.27 -9.07
N GLY A 100 22.29 -7.90 -10.22
CA GLY A 100 23.13 -8.98 -10.71
C GLY A 100 24.60 -8.54 -10.61
N THR A 101 25.34 -9.24 -9.76
CA THR A 101 26.81 -9.35 -9.80
C THR A 101 27.58 -8.07 -10.13
N VAL A 102 27.87 -7.23 -9.13
CA VAL A 102 29.18 -6.54 -9.13
C VAL A 102 30.18 -7.51 -8.50
N ASN A 103 30.72 -8.38 -9.36
CA ASN A 103 32.01 -8.99 -9.10
C ASN A 103 33.03 -7.84 -9.06
N THR A 104 33.49 -7.46 -7.88
CA THR A 104 34.75 -6.71 -7.76
C THR A 104 35.90 -7.69 -7.96
N ASP A 105 36.06 -8.15 -9.19
CA ASP A 105 37.36 -8.61 -9.68
C ASP A 105 38.21 -7.36 -9.98
N GLY A 106 39.44 -7.36 -9.48
CA GLY A 106 40.48 -6.48 -9.97
C GLY A 106 40.85 -5.26 -9.11
N ARG A 107 42.02 -5.43 -8.46
CA ARG A 107 43.15 -4.47 -8.48
C ARG A 107 43.19 -3.46 -7.33
N LYS A 108 43.97 -3.80 -6.29
CA LYS A 108 45.33 -3.28 -6.03
C LYS A 108 46.01 -4.16 -4.97
#